data_AF-A0A662U1L6-F1
#
_entry.id   AF-A0A662U1L6-F1
#
_cell.length_a   1.000
_cell.length_b   1.000
_cell.length_c   1.000
_cell.angle_alpha   90.00
_cell.angle_beta   90.00
_cell.angle_gamma   90.00
#
_symmetry.space_group_name_H-M   'P 1'
#
loop_
_entity.id
_entity.type
_entity.pdbx_description
1 polymer ?
#
loop_
_entity_poly.entity_id
_entity_poly.type
_entity_poly.pdbx_seq_one_letter_code
_entity_poly.pdbx_strand_id
1 'polypeptide(L)'
;MHEIRRNPLIRQWIIVAGHRGRRPWRPEEKGLACPFCPGTPETKDLEAWDVIVLPNKFPALSPEAPKVPRFHMGFYRVRRAIGICEVIVETPVHEGDLCDIDLDHMRKVV
;
A
#
# COMPACT_ATOMS: atom_id res chain seq x y z
N MET A 1 -1.60 -3.00 16.06
CA MET A 1 -0.40 -3.86 16.02
C MET A 1 0.30 -3.66 14.70
N HIS A 2 1.59 -3.36 14.73
CA HIS A 2 2.36 -2.96 13.56
C HIS A 2 3.83 -3.37 13.74
N GLU A 3 4.21 -4.53 13.21
CA GLU A 3 5.50 -5.16 13.48
C GLU A 3 5.90 -6.16 12.39
N ILE A 4 7.17 -6.57 12.38
CA ILE A 4 7.68 -7.60 11.47
C ILE A 4 8.13 -8.80 12.31
N ARG A 5 7.56 -9.98 12.04
CA ARG A 5 7.86 -11.22 12.75
C ARG A 5 8.66 -12.16 11.85
N ARG A 6 9.68 -12.82 12.38
CA ARG A 6 10.42 -13.85 11.64
C ARG A 6 9.76 -15.22 11.84
N ASN A 7 9.41 -15.89 10.75
CA ASN A 7 9.06 -17.31 10.78
C ASN A 7 10.35 -18.15 10.79
N PRO A 8 10.58 -18.98 11.83
CA PRO A 8 11.82 -19.75 11.94
C PRO A 8 11.90 -20.94 10.97
N LEU A 9 10.76 -21.51 10.55
CA LEU A 9 10.71 -22.70 9.70
C LEU A 9 11.13 -22.37 8.26
N ILE A 10 10.53 -21.32 7.69
CA ILE A 10 10.81 -20.88 6.32
C ILE A 10 11.88 -19.78 6.25
N ARG A 11 12.37 -19.32 7.41
CA ARG A 11 13.40 -18.28 7.56
C ARG A 11 13.04 -16.92 6.93
N GLN A 12 11.76 -16.61 6.78
CA GLN A 12 11.27 -15.35 6.19
C GLN A 12 10.73 -14.37 7.23
N TRP A 13 10.63 -13.10 6.84
CA TRP A 13 10.01 -12.04 7.62
C TRP A 13 8.59 -11.77 7.12
N ILE A 14 7.66 -11.60 8.06
CA ILE A 14 6.24 -11.40 7.80
C ILE A 14 5.84 -10.07 8.42
N ILE A 15 5.26 -9.18 7.62
CA ILE A 15 4.72 -7.91 8.09
C ILE A 15 3.34 -8.16 8.70
N VAL A 16 3.13 -7.71 9.94
CA VAL A 16 1.87 -7.82 10.68
C VAL A 16 1.32 -6.42 10.93
N ALA A 17 0.24 -6.08 10.23
CA ALA A 17 -0.37 -4.75 10.25
C ALA A 17 -1.88 -4.85 10.49
N GLY A 18 -2.28 -4.96 11.77
CA GLY A 18 -3.66 -5.27 12.15
C GLY A 18 -4.69 -4.19 11.77
N HIS A 19 -4.27 -2.92 11.63
CA HIS A 19 -5.16 -1.83 11.19
C HIS A 19 -5.61 -1.96 9.74
N ARG A 20 -4.88 -2.71 8.90
CA ARG A 20 -5.21 -2.90 7.49
C ARG A 20 -6.54 -3.62 7.27
N GLY A 21 -7.05 -4.36 8.26
CA GLY A 21 -8.38 -4.97 8.21
C GLY A 21 -9.53 -3.96 8.09
N ARG A 22 -9.29 -2.67 8.41
CA ARG A 22 -10.27 -1.59 8.21
C ARG A 22 -10.31 -1.06 6.78
N ARG A 23 -9.38 -1.46 5.92
CA ARG A 23 -9.35 -1.03 4.51
C ARG A 23 -10.67 -1.44 3.85
N PRO A 24 -11.39 -0.51 3.21
CA PRO A 24 -12.58 -0.88 2.47
C PRO A 24 -12.20 -1.80 1.31
N TRP A 25 -12.72 -3.02 1.33
CA TRP A 25 -12.75 -3.90 0.16
C TRP A 25 -13.94 -3.50 -0.70
N ARG A 26 -13.71 -3.29 -2.00
CA ARG A 26 -14.69 -2.85 -3.00
C ARG A 26 -15.54 -1.66 -2.54
N PRO A 27 -14.94 -0.47 -2.40
CA PRO A 27 -15.65 0.75 -1.98
C PRO A 27 -16.86 1.08 -2.88
N GLU A 28 -16.77 0.80 -4.19
CA GLU A 28 -17.85 1.06 -5.15
C GLU A 28 -19.13 0.28 -4.86
N GLU A 29 -19.03 -0.99 -4.43
CA GLU A 29 -20.18 -1.79 -3.99
C GLU A 29 -20.87 -1.19 -2.75
N LYS A 30 -20.20 -0.25 -2.07
CA LYS A 30 -20.69 0.50 -0.91
C LYS A 30 -21.04 1.95 -1.25
N GLY A 31 -21.12 2.29 -2.54
CA GLY A 31 -21.43 3.63 -3.03
C GLY A 31 -20.32 4.66 -2.84
N LEU A 32 -19.08 4.23 -2.56
CA LEU A 32 -17.92 5.11 -2.45
C LEU A 32 -17.23 5.23 -3.82
N ALA A 33 -16.86 6.45 -4.21
CA ALA A 33 -16.06 6.68 -5.41
C ALA A 33 -14.66 6.03 -5.30
N CYS A 34 -14.11 5.59 -6.43
CA CYS A 34 -12.75 5.06 -6.49
C CYS A 34 -11.73 6.15 -6.10
N PRO A 35 -10.88 5.93 -5.07
CA PRO A 35 -9.94 6.95 -4.58
C PRO A 35 -8.77 7.24 -5.54
N PHE A 36 -8.68 6.52 -6.65
CA PHE A 36 -7.60 6.67 -7.63
C PHE A 36 -8.06 7.39 -8.90
N CYS A 37 -9.37 7.55 -9.09
CA CYS A 37 -9.89 8.30 -10.23
C CYS A 37 -9.62 9.81 -10.07
N PRO A 38 -9.46 10.54 -11.18
CA PRO A 38 -9.32 12.00 -11.15
C PRO A 38 -10.48 12.71 -10.44
N GLY A 39 -10.18 13.77 -9.68
CA GLY A 39 -11.19 14.59 -8.99
C GLY A 39 -11.69 14.01 -7.66
N THR A 40 -11.18 12.85 -7.22
CA THR A 40 -11.49 12.29 -5.90
C THR A 40 -10.63 12.93 -4.80
N PRO A 41 -10.97 12.80 -3.51
CA PRO A 41 -10.26 13.52 -2.45
C PRO A 41 -8.73 13.34 -2.44
N GLU A 42 -8.25 12.18 -2.89
CA GLU A 42 -6.83 11.85 -3.00
C GLU A 42 -6.15 12.42 -4.27
N THR A 43 -6.90 12.78 -5.32
CA THR A 43 -6.37 13.24 -6.62
C THR A 43 -6.88 14.62 -7.07
N LYS A 44 -7.82 15.23 -6.33
CA LYS A 44 -8.51 16.48 -6.70
C LYS A 44 -7.61 17.70 -6.87
N ASP A 45 -6.47 17.70 -6.20
CA ASP A 45 -5.51 18.80 -6.21
C ASP A 45 -4.41 18.57 -7.26
N LEU A 46 -4.48 17.44 -7.99
CA LEU A 46 -3.59 17.13 -9.09
C LEU A 46 -4.18 17.68 -10.40
N GLU A 47 -3.34 18.31 -11.21
CA GLU A 47 -3.69 18.68 -12.58
C GLU A 47 -3.86 17.42 -13.47
N ALA A 48 -4.00 17.59 -14.79
CA ALA A 48 -3.98 16.45 -15.70
C ALA A 48 -2.69 15.64 -15.51
N TRP A 49 -2.82 14.35 -15.23
CA TRP A 49 -1.71 13.45 -14.91
C TRP A 49 -1.81 12.14 -15.70
N ASP A 50 -0.66 11.56 -16.00
CA ASP A 50 -0.56 10.27 -16.68
C ASP A 50 -0.33 9.12 -15.70
N VAL A 51 0.61 9.31 -14.76
CA VAL A 51 0.97 8.36 -13.69
C VAL A 51 1.23 9.16 -12.41
N ILE A 52 0.73 8.68 -11.28
CA ILE A 52 0.93 9.35 -9.97
C ILE A 52 1.32 8.36 -8.89
N VAL A 53 2.01 8.87 -7.87
CA VAL A 53 2.38 8.10 -6.68
C VAL A 53 1.70 8.72 -5.47
N LEU A 54 0.89 7.91 -4.78
CA LEU A 54 0.13 8.33 -3.60
C LEU A 54 0.65 7.61 -2.34
N PRO A 55 0.70 8.29 -1.18
CA PRO A 55 0.97 7.60 0.08
C PRO A 55 -0.15 6.61 0.38
N ASN A 56 0.20 5.37 0.74
CA ASN A 56 -0.79 4.35 1.04
C ASN A 56 -1.53 4.68 2.35
N LYS A 57 -2.85 4.91 2.27
CA LYS A 57 -3.71 5.22 3.43
C LYS A 57 -3.77 4.12 4.49
N PHE A 58 -3.46 2.87 4.12
CA PHE A 58 -3.43 1.71 5.01
C PHE A 58 -2.08 0.99 4.89
N PRO A 59 -0.98 1.67 5.27
CA PRO A 59 0.36 1.22 4.93
C PRO A 59 0.75 0.02 5.80
N ALA A 60 1.51 -0.89 5.21
CA ALA A 60 2.02 -2.08 5.92
C ALA A 60 3.26 -1.75 6.76
N LEU A 61 3.97 -0.67 6.43
CA LEU A 61 5.14 -0.14 7.11
C LEU A 61 4.93 1.35 7.42
N SER A 62 5.64 1.92 8.39
CA SER A 62 5.55 3.34 8.75
C SER A 62 6.90 3.82 9.26
N PRO A 63 7.37 5.01 8.88
CA PRO A 63 8.62 5.56 9.42
C PRO A 63 8.59 5.69 10.96
N GLU A 64 7.41 5.96 11.52
CA GLU A 64 7.14 6.13 12.94
C GLU A 64 6.72 4.83 13.64
N ALA A 65 6.86 3.66 13.00
CA ALA A 65 6.38 2.38 13.54
C ALA A 65 6.80 2.20 15.01
N PRO A 66 5.86 1.88 15.92
CA PRO A 66 6.12 1.89 17.35
C PRO A 66 7.25 0.93 17.72
N LYS A 67 7.92 1.20 18.85
CA LYS A 67 8.89 0.24 19.39
C LYS A 67 8.13 -1.04 19.72
N VAL A 68 8.59 -2.15 19.15
CA VAL A 68 8.13 -3.48 19.55
C VAL A 68 8.82 -3.85 20.86
N PRO A 69 8.14 -4.56 21.78
CA PRO A 69 8.82 -5.05 22.95
C PRO A 69 9.96 -5.99 22.50
N ARG A 70 11.08 -5.98 23.22
CA ARG A 70 12.21 -6.90 22.99
C ARG A 70 11.85 -8.31 23.45
N PHE A 71 10.74 -8.88 23.00
CA PHE A 71 10.41 -10.28 23.24
C PHE A 71 11.16 -11.14 22.22
N HIS A 72 12.37 -11.56 22.58
CA HIS A 72 12.97 -12.77 22.04
C HIS A 72 12.38 -13.96 22.82
N MET A 73 11.15 -14.37 22.50
CA MET A 73 10.60 -15.62 23.05
C MET A 73 11.23 -16.80 22.30
N GLY A 74 12.37 -17.28 22.80
CA GLY A 74 13.09 -18.41 22.20
C GLY A 74 13.50 -18.14 20.74
N PHE A 75 12.97 -18.92 19.81
CA PHE A 75 13.30 -18.85 18.38
C PHE A 75 12.61 -17.70 17.63
N TYR A 76 11.58 -17.08 18.21
CA TYR A 76 10.83 -16.01 17.57
C TYR A 76 11.55 -14.67 17.66
N ARG A 77 11.61 -13.96 16.53
CA ARG A 77 12.22 -12.63 16.43
C ARG A 77 11.20 -11.62 15.93
N VAL A 78 11.17 -10.44 16.54
CA VAL A 78 10.28 -9.33 16.18
C VAL A 78 11.11 -8.08 15.92
N ARG A 79 10.72 -7.28 14.93
CA ARG A 79 11.31 -5.99 14.59
C ARG A 79 10.21 -4.95 14.38
N ARG A 80 10.59 -3.68 14.48
CA ARG A 80 9.73 -2.55 14.12
C ARG A 80 9.41 -2.61 12.61
N ALA A 81 8.17 -2.31 12.24
CA ALA A 81 7.71 -2.25 10.86
C ALA A 81 8.02 -0.92 10.19
N ILE A 82 9.31 -0.56 10.13
CA ILE A 82 9.77 0.71 9.58
C ILE A 82 9.83 0.64 8.05
N GLY A 83 9.26 1.65 7.39
CA GLY A 83 9.29 1.80 5.93
C GLY A 83 8.18 2.72 5.44
N ILE A 84 8.15 2.95 4.13
CA ILE A 84 7.13 3.76 3.45
C ILE A 84 6.38 2.82 2.51
N CYS A 85 5.06 3.00 2.41
CA CYS A 85 4.25 2.27 1.45
C CYS A 85 3.52 3.28 0.58
N GLU A 86 3.64 3.11 -0.72
CA GLU A 86 3.01 3.96 -1.72
C GLU A 86 2.09 3.12 -2.61
N VAL A 87 1.24 3.81 -3.36
CA VAL A 87 0.40 3.26 -4.42
C VAL A 87 0.76 4.00 -5.69
N ILE A 88 1.19 3.26 -6.70
CA ILE A 88 1.36 3.80 -8.05
C ILE A 88 0.01 3.66 -8.74
N VAL A 89 -0.53 4.77 -9.23
CA VAL A 89 -1.72 4.78 -10.07
C VAL A 89 -1.24 4.92 -11.51
N GLU A 90 -1.45 3.86 -12.29
CA GLU A 90 -0.84 3.65 -13.60
C GLU A 90 -1.47 4.50 -14.70
N THR A 91 -2.74 4.90 -14.54
CA THR A 91 -3.49 5.68 -15.53
C THR A 91 -4.67 6.40 -14.86
N PRO A 92 -5.11 7.57 -15.37
CA PRO A 92 -6.35 8.21 -14.93
C PRO A 92 -7.62 7.48 -15.41
N VAL A 93 -7.49 6.55 -16.35
CA VAL A 93 -8.61 5.75 -16.88
C VAL A 93 -8.93 4.61 -15.90
N HIS A 94 -10.21 4.51 -15.50
CA HIS A 94 -10.63 3.54 -14.48
C HIS A 94 -10.69 2.10 -15.00
N GLU A 95 -11.10 1.92 -16.25
CA GLU A 95 -11.31 0.62 -16.86
C GLU A 95 -10.08 0.16 -17.64
N GLY A 96 -9.81 -1.15 -17.60
CA GLY A 96 -8.70 -1.80 -18.28
C GLY A 96 -7.75 -2.51 -17.31
N ASP A 97 -6.73 -3.14 -17.87
CA ASP A 97 -5.64 -3.78 -17.15
C ASP A 97 -4.29 -3.27 -17.68
N LEU A 98 -3.20 -3.63 -17.01
CA LEU A 98 -1.84 -3.22 -17.37
C LEU A 98 -1.48 -3.55 -18.83
N CYS A 99 -2.06 -4.61 -19.40
CA CYS A 99 -1.82 -5.03 -20.77
C CYS A 99 -2.52 -4.17 -21.84
N ASP A 100 -3.48 -3.34 -21.46
CA ASP A 100 -4.20 -2.44 -22.37
C ASP A 100 -3.46 -1.10 -22.55
N ILE A 101 -2.47 -0.84 -21.71
CA ILE A 101 -1.65 0.38 -21.73
C ILE A 101 -0.56 0.24 -22.81
N ASP A 102 -0.41 1.27 -23.65
CA ASP A 102 0.62 1.28 -24.68
C ASP A 102 2.05 1.35 -24.08
N LEU A 103 3.04 0.94 -24.87
CA LEU A 103 4.42 0.86 -24.41
C LEU A 103 5.03 2.22 -24.02
N ASP A 104 4.61 3.32 -24.66
CA ASP A 104 5.15 4.65 -24.34
C ASP A 104 4.58 5.16 -23.01
N HIS A 105 3.32 4.85 -22.70
CA HIS A 105 2.73 5.11 -21.39
C HIS A 105 3.31 4.19 -20.31
N MET A 106 3.51 2.89 -20.60
CA MET A 106 4.07 1.94 -19.63
C MET A 106 5.49 2.33 -19.18
N ARG A 107 6.28 2.97 -20.05
CA ARG A 107 7.58 3.55 -19.68
C ARG A 107 7.50 4.65 -18.61
N LYS A 108 6.35 5.28 -18.42
CA LYS A 108 6.15 6.27 -17.35
C LYS A 108 5.90 5.60 -15.99
N VAL A 109 5.47 4.33 -15.99
CA VAL A 109 5.13 3.57 -14.78
C VAL A 109 6.36 2.94 -14.12
N VAL A 110 7.37 2.53 -14.92
CA VAL A 110 8.58 1.82 -14.48
C VAL A 110 9.81 2.71 -14.38
#